data_AF-A0A2D8CEU8-F1
#
_entry.id   AF-A0A2D8CEU8-F1
#
_cell.length_a   1.000
_cell.length_b   1.000
_cell.length_c   1.000
_cell.angle_alpha   90.00
_cell.angle_beta   90.00
_cell.angle_gamma   90.00
#
_symmetry.space_group_name_H-M   'P 1'
#
loop_
_entity.id
_entity.type
_entity.pdbx_description
1 polymer ?
#
loop_
_entity_poly.entity_id
_entity_poly.type
_entity_poly.pdbx_seq_one_letter_code
_entity_poly.pdbx_strand_id
1 'polypeptide(L)'
;MLQIAFIGRTNKTNAIISDSILSNFDAEIQFIRPEFVFSEFPEEELKNRNMVIVDLNTSSGTGNAPKNISLLYQITQDIPILVLDYNEDRKFVQPLIDAGASGIISTTPTEIEVISAINELLPKK
;
A
#
# COMPACT_ATOMS: atom_id res chain seq x y z
N MET A 1 14.62 -1.07 11.42
CA MET A 1 13.24 -0.58 11.49
C MET A 1 12.75 -0.14 10.12
N LEU A 2 11.73 -0.84 9.62
CA LEU A 2 11.04 -0.61 8.36
C LEU A 2 10.00 0.51 8.53
N GLN A 3 10.06 1.54 7.71
CA GLN A 3 9.15 2.69 7.74
C GLN A 3 8.06 2.51 6.68
N ILE A 4 6.82 2.26 7.10
CA ILE A 4 5.69 1.99 6.20
C ILE A 4 4.66 3.13 6.29
N ALA A 5 4.30 3.68 5.14
CA ALA A 5 3.10 4.49 4.99
C ALA A 5 1.92 3.58 4.62
N PHE A 6 0.90 3.50 5.46
CA PHE A 6 -0.32 2.74 5.20
C PHE A 6 -1.46 3.70 4.86
N ILE A 7 -1.77 3.81 3.57
CA ILE A 7 -2.84 4.65 3.05
C ILE A 7 -4.15 3.86 3.08
N GLY A 8 -5.07 4.26 3.96
CA GLY A 8 -6.35 3.60 4.15
C GLY A 8 -7.06 4.07 5.40
N ARG A 9 -8.30 3.61 5.61
CA ARG A 9 -9.02 3.83 6.86
C ARG A 9 -8.75 2.70 7.83
N THR A 10 -8.65 3.01 9.12
CA THR A 10 -8.59 2.00 10.17
C THR A 10 -9.88 1.18 10.14
N ASN A 11 -9.75 -0.09 9.77
CA ASN A 11 -10.83 -1.08 9.78
C ASN A 11 -10.23 -2.41 10.31
N LYS A 12 -11.08 -3.42 10.47
CA LYS A 12 -10.64 -4.72 11.00
C LYS A 12 -9.57 -5.38 10.13
N THR A 13 -9.71 -5.32 8.82
CA THR A 13 -8.75 -5.88 7.86
C THR A 13 -7.37 -5.21 7.98
N ASN A 14 -7.33 -3.88 7.91
CA ASN A 14 -6.08 -3.11 7.93
C ASN A 14 -5.37 -3.23 9.29
N ALA A 15 -6.14 -3.40 10.37
CA ALA A 15 -5.60 -3.74 11.68
C ALA A 15 -4.92 -5.12 11.66
N ILE A 16 -5.60 -6.16 11.14
CA ILE A 16 -5.01 -7.51 11.02
C ILE A 16 -3.72 -7.48 10.19
N ILE A 17 -3.74 -6.81 9.03
CA ILE A 17 -2.56 -6.69 8.17
C ILE A 17 -1.43 -5.98 8.92
N SER A 18 -1.73 -4.89 9.62
CA SER A 18 -0.72 -4.15 10.40
C SER A 18 -0.17 -4.97 11.55
N ASP A 19 -1.01 -5.70 12.27
CA ASP A 19 -0.58 -6.59 13.36
C ASP A 19 0.31 -7.72 12.84
N SER A 20 -0.03 -8.31 11.69
CA SER A 20 0.82 -9.29 11.01
C SER A 20 2.18 -8.70 10.63
N ILE A 21 2.23 -7.46 10.16
CA ILE A 21 3.48 -6.78 9.84
C ILE A 21 4.31 -6.56 11.12
N LEU A 22 3.72 -5.94 12.14
CA LEU A 22 4.41 -5.60 13.39
C LEU A 22 4.89 -6.83 14.18
N SER A 23 4.23 -7.98 13.99
CA SER A 23 4.63 -9.25 14.62
C SER A 23 5.81 -9.93 13.93
N ASN A 24 6.05 -9.63 12.65
CA ASN A 24 7.04 -10.33 11.83
C ASN A 24 8.20 -9.44 11.36
N PHE A 25 8.04 -8.13 11.42
CA PHE A 25 9.04 -7.16 11.00
C PHE A 25 9.27 -6.13 12.11
N ASP A 26 10.53 -5.75 12.33
CA ASP A 26 10.87 -4.53 13.07
C ASP A 26 10.43 -3.33 12.23
N ALA A 27 9.19 -2.86 12.42
CA ALA A 27 8.52 -1.89 11.56
C ALA A 27 7.76 -0.82 12.36
N GLU A 28 7.64 0.35 11.74
CA GLU A 28 6.78 1.46 12.16
C GLU A 28 5.77 1.74 11.04
N ILE A 29 4.49 1.74 11.38
CA ILE A 29 3.39 1.95 10.42
C ILE A 29 2.71 3.28 10.73
N GLN A 30 2.80 4.22 9.79
CA GLN A 30 2.03 5.46 9.82
C GLN A 30 0.75 5.28 9.00
N PHE A 31 -0.40 5.32 9.66
CA PHE A 31 -1.69 5.33 8.97
C PHE A 31 -2.00 6.71 8.41
N ILE A 32 -2.28 6.75 7.12
CA ILE A 32 -2.57 7.96 6.36
C ILE A 32 -3.97 7.84 5.77
N ARG A 33 -4.83 8.82 6.02
CA ARG A 33 -6.17 8.82 5.43
C ARG A 33 -6.08 9.17 3.93
N PRO A 34 -6.79 8.46 3.05
CA PRO A 34 -6.73 8.70 1.60
C PRO A 34 -7.03 10.15 1.20
N GLU A 35 -7.98 10.81 1.87
CA GLU A 35 -8.32 12.21 1.64
C GLU A 35 -7.12 13.17 1.76
N PHE A 36 -6.15 12.86 2.63
CA PHE A 36 -4.98 13.71 2.86
C PHE A 36 -3.91 13.54 1.78
N VAL A 37 -3.78 12.34 1.21
CA VAL A 37 -2.77 12.01 0.19
C VAL A 37 -2.93 12.88 -1.06
N PHE A 38 -4.17 13.17 -1.45
CA PHE A 38 -4.48 13.82 -2.72
C PHE A 38 -4.93 15.29 -2.58
N SER A 39 -4.93 15.84 -1.37
CA SER A 39 -5.33 17.24 -1.12
C SER A 39 -4.21 18.12 -0.54
N GLU A 40 -3.47 17.64 0.47
CA GLU A 40 -2.50 18.46 1.22
C GLU A 40 -1.27 17.67 1.72
N PHE A 41 -0.91 16.56 1.07
CA PHE A 41 0.13 15.69 1.62
C PHE A 41 1.56 16.21 1.41
N PRO A 42 2.42 16.20 2.44
CA PRO A 42 3.83 16.52 2.24
C PRO A 42 4.50 15.34 1.51
N GLU A 43 4.83 15.54 0.23
CA GLU A 43 5.59 14.57 -0.59
C GLU A 43 6.83 14.01 0.15
N GLU A 44 7.46 14.86 0.97
CA GLU A 44 8.63 14.53 1.78
C GLU A 44 8.38 13.43 2.84
N GLU A 45 7.14 13.26 3.32
CA GLU A 45 6.82 12.17 4.26
C GLU A 45 6.76 10.81 3.58
N LEU A 46 6.41 10.76 2.29
CA LEU A 46 6.39 9.51 1.53
C LEU A 46 7.79 9.14 1.01
N LYS A 47 8.60 10.13 0.60
CA LYS A 47 9.96 9.90 0.08
C LYS A 47 10.94 9.26 1.08
N ASN A 48 10.64 9.34 2.38
CA ASN A 48 11.47 8.73 3.43
C ASN A 48 10.97 7.34 3.88
N ARG A 49 9.94 6.79 3.22
CA ARG A 49 9.40 5.46 3.54
C ARG A 49 10.17 4.37 2.80
N ASN A 50 10.15 3.17 3.38
CA ASN A 50 10.66 1.98 2.72
C ASN A 50 9.60 1.30 1.85
N MET A 51 8.32 1.54 2.13
CA MET A 51 7.20 0.99 1.41
C MET A 51 5.95 1.84 1.63
N VAL A 52 5.09 1.86 0.62
CA VAL A 52 3.72 2.38 0.73
C VAL A 52 2.75 1.21 0.56
N ILE A 53 1.82 1.05 1.50
CA ILE A 53 0.70 0.11 1.40
C ILE A 53 -0.57 0.92 1.15
N VAL A 54 -1.38 0.55 0.16
CA VAL A 54 -2.63 1.26 -0.16
C VAL A 54 -3.82 0.32 -0.16
N ASP A 55 -4.80 0.58 0.69
CA ASP A 55 -6.11 -0.08 0.67
C ASP A 55 -7.06 0.65 -0.28
N LEU A 56 -7.34 0.05 -1.44
CA LEU A 56 -8.24 0.63 -2.44
C LEU A 56 -9.71 0.65 -1.97
N ASN A 57 -10.14 -0.30 -1.13
CA ASN A 57 -11.53 -0.36 -0.67
C ASN A 57 -11.89 0.85 0.20
N THR A 58 -10.99 1.20 1.10
CA THR A 58 -11.19 2.35 2.00
C THR A 58 -10.75 3.68 1.39
N SER A 59 -10.17 3.65 0.20
CA SER A 59 -9.82 4.82 -0.61
C SER A 59 -10.91 5.22 -1.62
N SER A 60 -12.10 4.61 -1.54
CA SER A 60 -13.22 4.69 -2.50
C SER A 60 -13.84 6.07 -2.80
N GLY A 61 -13.28 7.16 -2.26
CA GLY A 61 -13.66 8.54 -2.60
C GLY A 61 -12.82 9.21 -3.69
N THR A 62 -11.78 8.56 -4.21
CA THR A 62 -10.70 9.21 -4.99
C THR A 62 -10.76 8.96 -6.50
N GLY A 63 -11.79 8.29 -7.03
CA GLY A 63 -11.89 7.97 -8.46
C GLY A 63 -10.92 6.87 -8.91
N ASN A 64 -10.88 6.60 -10.23
CA ASN A 64 -10.15 5.51 -10.92
C ASN A 64 -8.86 5.03 -10.21
N ALA A 65 -8.87 3.83 -9.62
CA ALA A 65 -7.77 3.29 -8.80
C ALA A 65 -6.39 3.34 -9.48
N PRO A 66 -6.23 2.89 -10.75
CA PRO A 66 -5.01 3.12 -11.53
C PRO A 66 -4.52 4.57 -11.55
N LYS A 67 -5.41 5.55 -11.64
CA LYS A 67 -5.00 6.97 -11.61
C LYS A 67 -4.36 7.35 -10.28
N ASN A 68 -4.91 6.86 -9.17
CA ASN A 68 -4.40 7.17 -7.83
C ASN A 68 -3.08 6.48 -7.55
N ILE A 69 -2.92 5.23 -8.02
CA ILE A 69 -1.63 4.54 -7.97
C ILE A 69 -0.59 5.29 -8.82
N SER A 70 -0.97 5.79 -10.00
CA SER A 70 -0.05 6.57 -10.85
C SER A 70 0.39 7.88 -10.20
N LEU A 71 -0.53 8.58 -9.53
CA LEU A 71 -0.19 9.78 -8.74
C LEU A 71 0.74 9.45 -7.58
N LEU A 72 0.45 8.37 -6.85
CA LEU A 72 1.32 7.90 -5.78
C LEU A 72 2.71 7.53 -6.29
N TYR A 73 2.80 6.80 -7.38
CA TYR A 73 4.06 6.41 -7.99
C TYR A 73 4.92 7.62 -8.39
N GLN A 74 4.30 8.70 -8.89
CA GLN A 74 5.02 9.94 -9.18
C GLN A 74 5.62 10.60 -7.93
N ILE A 75 4.95 10.47 -6.78
CA ILE A 75 5.41 11.03 -5.50
C ILE A 75 6.48 10.12 -4.85
N THR A 76 6.26 8.81 -4.89
CA THR A 76 7.06 7.82 -4.16
C THR A 76 8.27 7.32 -4.96
N GLN A 77 8.23 7.45 -6.28
CA GLN A 77 9.28 7.06 -7.22
C GLN A 77 9.75 5.61 -7.01
N ASP A 78 10.93 5.41 -6.43
CA ASP A 78 11.56 4.10 -6.26
C ASP A 78 11.03 3.30 -5.05
N ILE A 79 10.13 3.89 -4.25
CA ILE A 79 9.55 3.23 -3.09
C ILE A 79 8.45 2.26 -3.55
N PRO A 80 8.51 0.98 -3.17
CA PRO A 80 7.54 -0.01 -3.61
C PRO A 80 6.14 0.31 -3.07
N ILE A 81 5.14 0.17 -3.96
CA ILE A 81 3.73 0.34 -3.65
C ILE A 81 3.06 -1.04 -3.61
N LEU A 82 2.65 -1.49 -2.43
CA LEU A 82 1.83 -2.68 -2.24
C LEU A 82 0.34 -2.28 -2.19
N VAL A 83 -0.44 -2.79 -3.13
CA VAL A 83 -1.87 -2.48 -3.23
C VAL A 83 -2.70 -3.61 -2.62
N LEU A 84 -3.64 -3.26 -1.74
CA LEU A 84 -4.69 -4.14 -1.26
C LEU A 84 -5.94 -3.90 -2.11
N ASP A 85 -6.34 -4.92 -2.87
CA ASP A 85 -7.55 -4.88 -3.71
C ASP A 85 -8.51 -6.03 -3.35
N TYR A 86 -9.81 -5.79 -3.44
CA TYR A 86 -10.86 -6.79 -3.20
C TYR A 86 -11.15 -7.65 -4.44
N ASN A 87 -10.67 -7.24 -5.63
CA ASN A 87 -11.13 -7.86 -6.87
C ASN A 87 -10.71 -9.33 -7.02
N GLU A 88 -11.72 -10.19 -6.96
CA GLU A 88 -11.67 -11.60 -7.43
C GLU A 88 -11.39 -11.68 -8.94
N ASP A 89 -11.74 -10.63 -9.69
CA ASP A 89 -11.49 -10.50 -11.12
C ASP A 89 -10.12 -9.86 -11.38
N ARG A 90 -9.13 -10.67 -11.78
CA ARG A 90 -7.75 -10.25 -12.12
C ARG A 90 -7.63 -9.17 -13.22
N LYS A 91 -8.74 -8.70 -13.79
CA LYS A 91 -8.79 -7.70 -14.86
C LYS A 91 -8.22 -6.34 -14.45
N PHE A 92 -8.19 -6.04 -13.15
CA PHE A 92 -7.62 -4.79 -12.63
C PHE A 92 -6.16 -4.89 -12.19
N VAL A 93 -5.57 -6.10 -12.17
CA VAL A 93 -4.17 -6.30 -11.81
C VAL A 93 -3.25 -5.58 -12.79
N GLN A 94 -3.39 -5.83 -14.10
CA GLN A 94 -2.50 -5.22 -15.10
C GLN A 94 -2.60 -3.68 -15.12
N PRO A 95 -3.80 -3.06 -15.10
CA PRO A 95 -3.91 -1.60 -14.99
C PRO A 95 -3.25 -1.00 -13.73
N LEU A 96 -3.26 -1.70 -12.60
CA LEU A 96 -2.61 -1.24 -11.37
C LEU A 96 -1.08 -1.36 -11.44
N ILE A 97 -0.58 -2.45 -12.04
CA ILE A 97 0.86 -2.62 -12.31
C ILE A 97 1.35 -1.56 -13.30
N ASP A 98 0.63 -1.33 -14.39
CA ASP A 98 0.95 -0.31 -15.39
C ASP A 98 0.93 1.12 -14.79
N ALA A 99 0.16 1.32 -13.72
CA ALA A 99 0.11 2.56 -12.97
C ALA A 99 1.27 2.71 -11.96
N GLY A 100 2.08 1.67 -11.72
CA GLY A 100 3.22 1.73 -10.80
C GLY A 100 3.06 0.94 -9.50
N ALA A 101 2.01 0.12 -9.35
CA ALA A 101 1.95 -0.84 -8.25
C ALA A 101 3.11 -1.84 -8.37
N SER A 102 3.83 -2.05 -7.29
CA SER A 102 4.93 -3.02 -7.23
C SER A 102 4.43 -4.42 -6.86
N GLY A 103 3.37 -4.50 -6.07
CA GLY A 103 2.70 -5.75 -5.73
C GLY A 103 1.22 -5.52 -5.43
N ILE A 104 0.43 -6.58 -5.55
CA ILE A 104 -1.02 -6.53 -5.33
C ILE A 104 -1.41 -7.78 -4.54
N ILE A 105 -2.08 -7.60 -3.40
CA ILE A 105 -2.64 -8.69 -2.60
C ILE A 105 -4.13 -8.45 -2.32
N SER A 106 -4.82 -9.52 -1.96
CA SER A 106 -6.22 -9.44 -1.55
C SER A 106 -6.40 -8.57 -0.30
N THR A 107 -7.57 -7.94 -0.17
CA THR A 107 -8.01 -7.29 1.08
C THR A 107 -8.42 -8.27 2.18
N THR A 108 -8.33 -9.58 1.95
CA THR A 108 -8.38 -10.59 3.02
C THR A 108 -7.18 -11.52 2.93
N PRO A 109 -5.95 -10.99 3.04
CA PRO A 109 -4.77 -11.82 2.89
C PRO A 109 -4.56 -12.66 4.15
N THR A 110 -3.96 -13.82 3.98
CA THR A 110 -3.34 -14.57 5.07
C THR A 110 -2.07 -13.85 5.54
N GLU A 111 -1.65 -14.11 6.78
CA GLU A 111 -0.38 -13.59 7.31
C GLU A 111 0.81 -13.96 6.42
N ILE A 112 0.83 -15.19 5.88
CA ILE A 112 1.88 -15.66 4.97
C ILE A 112 1.92 -14.83 3.69
N GLU A 113 0.78 -14.49 3.12
CA GLU A 113 0.70 -13.65 1.91
C GLU A 113 1.22 -12.23 2.17
N VAL A 114 0.90 -11.64 3.33
CA VAL A 114 1.44 -10.33 3.74
C VAL A 114 2.96 -10.38 3.85
N ILE A 115 3.50 -11.39 4.54
CA ILE A 115 4.94 -11.55 4.74
C ILE A 115 5.66 -11.80 3.41
N SER A 116 5.11 -12.65 2.54
CA SER A 116 5.70 -12.95 1.23
C SER A 116 5.75 -11.69 0.37
N ALA A 117 4.64 -10.97 0.28
CA ALA A 117 4.56 -9.74 -0.50
C ALA A 117 5.58 -8.69 -0.03
N ILE A 118 5.73 -8.51 1.29
CA ILE A 118 6.70 -7.54 1.82
C ILE A 118 8.14 -7.98 1.52
N ASN A 119 8.49 -9.26 1.72
CA ASN A 119 9.82 -9.77 1.45
C ASN A 119 10.21 -9.73 -0.04
N GLU A 120 9.23 -9.90 -0.94
CA GLU A 120 9.45 -9.81 -2.38
C GLU A 120 9.71 -8.37 -2.84
N LEU A 121 9.08 -7.39 -2.18
CA LEU A 121 9.13 -5.98 -2.57
C LEU A 121 10.26 -5.21 -1.89
N LEU A 122 10.71 -5.62 -0.71
CA LEU A 122 11.86 -4.98 -0.08
C LEU A 122 13.15 -5.35 -0.83
N PRO A 123 14.05 -4.38 -1.07
CA PRO A 123 15.31 -4.66 -1.74
C PRO A 123 16.08 -5.72 -0.96
N LYS A 124 16.44 -6.81 -1.65
CA LYS A 124 17.31 -7.84 -1.09
C LYS A 124 18.66 -7.18 -0.79
N LYS A 125 19.05 -7.18 0.48
CA LYS A 125 20.38 -6.75 0.91
C LYS A 125 21.48 -7.60 0.29
#